data_AF-A0A6G1DGI0-F1
#
_entry.id   AF-A0A6G1DGI0-F1
#
_cell.length_a   1.000
_cell.length_b   1.000
_cell.length_c   1.000
_cell.angle_alpha   90.00
_cell.angle_beta   90.00
_cell.angle_gamma   90.00
#
_symmetry.space_group_name_H-M   'P 1'
#
loop_
_entity.id
_entity.type
_entity.pdbx_description
1 polymer ?
#
loop_
_entity_poly.entity_id
_entity_poly.type
_entity_poly.pdbx_seq_one_letter_code
_entity_poly.pdbx_strand_id
1 'polypeptide(L)'
;MAAARCLLLRASPPAPNPPEIAKAFSPIIASSSSSSAAASLPLPAAVPPSSGRRIPPLRCSSSSSSQGSASPDIAVLLEVEGVLADVYRFGNRQAFNVAFQNLGLDCANWTEPIYADLVRKASGDEERMLLLFFNRIGWPTSLPTNEKESFIKGVLREKLKALEVFSASDSLPLRPGVEKFIDDALNEGVPVAILTTYGRNGEKTSRSIIEKLGQERTAKIHIIGKEEVEKSLYGQLVLGEGVASSLDEQLVREAQKAASAEKQRIAEEVASILKLSVDINAASESSEKIIVTLRAGSEYVGRDVQNCILVAGSQSGVLAAERIGMPCIVVRSRPSWMDLAAQT
;
A
#
# COMPACT_ATOMS: atom_id res chain seq x y z
N MET A 1 31.47 -33.31 -21.44
CA MET A 1 31.39 -33.58 -20.00
C MET A 1 32.65 -33.07 -19.33
N ALA A 2 32.54 -32.24 -18.30
CA ALA A 2 33.65 -31.83 -17.43
C ALA A 2 33.11 -31.66 -16.01
N ALA A 3 33.61 -32.44 -15.05
CA ALA A 3 33.09 -32.45 -13.68
C ALA A 3 33.87 -31.48 -12.80
N ALA A 4 33.27 -30.35 -12.43
CA ALA A 4 33.81 -29.46 -11.41
C ALA A 4 33.57 -30.05 -10.02
N ARG A 5 34.63 -30.14 -9.19
CA ARG A 5 34.57 -30.77 -7.86
C ARG A 5 33.88 -29.85 -6.85
N CYS A 6 32.89 -30.35 -6.14
CA CYS A 6 32.31 -29.67 -4.98
C CYS A 6 33.28 -29.74 -3.78
N LEU A 7 33.65 -28.59 -3.23
CA LEU A 7 34.44 -28.50 -1.99
C LEU A 7 33.50 -28.30 -0.80
N LEU A 8 33.34 -29.36 0.01
CA LEU A 8 32.56 -29.31 1.25
C LEU A 8 33.32 -28.49 2.32
N LEU A 9 32.91 -27.24 2.52
CA LEU A 9 33.37 -26.43 3.65
C LEU A 9 32.78 -26.97 4.96
N ARG A 10 33.67 -27.30 5.89
CA ARG A 10 33.36 -27.86 7.21
C ARG A 10 32.70 -26.78 8.09
N ALA A 11 31.62 -27.12 8.80
CA ALA A 11 30.98 -26.19 9.72
C ALA A 11 31.85 -25.92 10.96
N SER A 12 31.96 -24.65 11.34
CA SER A 12 32.54 -24.22 12.63
C SER A 12 31.52 -24.35 13.77
N PRO A 13 31.95 -24.67 15.00
CA PRO A 13 31.05 -24.72 16.16
C PRO A 13 30.61 -23.31 16.59
N PRO A 14 29.45 -23.17 17.27
CA PRO A 14 28.95 -21.89 17.78
C PRO A 14 29.77 -21.38 18.97
N ALA A 15 29.82 -20.05 19.13
CA ALA A 15 30.41 -19.39 20.28
C ALA A 15 29.46 -19.38 21.50
N PRO A 16 29.97 -19.34 22.75
CA PRO A 16 29.15 -19.35 23.97
C PRO A 16 28.49 -17.99 24.26
N ASN A 17 27.35 -18.03 24.95
CA ASN A 17 26.58 -16.85 25.34
C ASN A 17 27.21 -16.12 26.57
N PRO A 18 27.21 -14.78 26.60
CA PRO A 18 27.49 -13.99 27.82
C PRO A 18 26.27 -14.00 28.79
N PRO A 19 26.46 -13.68 30.08
CA PRO A 19 25.47 -13.93 31.13
C PRO A 19 24.35 -12.88 31.24
N GLU A 20 23.23 -13.34 31.82
CA GLU A 20 22.04 -12.57 32.15
C GLU A 20 22.22 -11.71 33.41
N ILE A 21 21.75 -10.45 33.39
CA ILE A 21 21.66 -9.59 34.58
C ILE A 21 20.27 -8.93 34.62
N ALA A 22 19.42 -9.42 35.52
CA ALA A 22 18.13 -8.80 35.80
C ALA A 22 18.28 -7.57 36.71
N LYS A 23 17.54 -6.50 36.42
CA LYS A 23 17.23 -5.40 37.35
C LYS A 23 15.95 -4.68 36.93
N ALA A 24 14.95 -4.69 37.79
CA ALA A 24 13.70 -3.95 37.60
C ALA A 24 13.81 -2.55 38.21
N PHE A 25 13.10 -1.57 37.65
CA PHE A 25 12.69 -0.35 38.35
C PHE A 25 11.36 0.18 37.81
N SER A 26 10.54 0.74 38.70
CA SER A 26 9.19 1.23 38.43
C SER A 26 9.17 2.71 38.00
N PRO A 27 8.13 3.19 37.29
CA PRO A 27 8.04 4.60 36.88
C PRO A 27 7.75 5.52 38.08
N ILE A 28 8.37 6.70 38.08
CA ILE A 28 8.08 7.78 39.04
C ILE A 28 7.19 8.81 38.35
N ILE A 29 6.03 9.09 38.94
CA ILE A 29 5.15 10.20 38.56
C ILE A 29 5.73 11.50 39.17
N ALA A 30 5.81 12.57 38.37
CA ALA A 30 6.20 13.89 38.84
C ALA A 30 5.05 14.90 38.63
N SER A 31 4.56 15.50 39.72
CA SER A 31 3.46 16.46 39.69
C SER A 31 3.57 17.49 40.83
N SER A 32 3.83 18.76 40.46
CA SER A 32 3.81 19.95 41.31
C SER A 32 3.86 21.18 40.38
N SER A 33 3.00 22.22 40.41
CA SER A 33 2.36 22.96 41.52
C SER A 33 3.36 23.79 42.35
N SER A 34 3.14 25.07 42.67
CA SER A 34 2.07 26.02 42.33
C SER A 34 2.66 27.23 41.56
N SER A 35 2.18 28.49 41.49
CA SER A 35 1.26 29.33 42.29
C SER A 35 0.65 30.44 41.36
N SER A 36 -0.03 31.53 41.75
CA SER A 36 -0.26 32.24 43.03
C SER A 36 -1.62 33.00 43.03
N ALA A 37 -1.73 34.07 43.85
CA ALA A 37 -2.90 34.92 44.10
C ALA A 37 -3.40 35.75 42.89
N ALA A 38 -4.68 36.16 42.71
CA ALA A 38 -5.92 36.23 43.53
C ALA A 38 -6.30 37.63 44.09
N ALA A 39 -7.47 38.15 43.64
CA ALA A 39 -8.31 39.21 44.25
C ALA A 39 -9.68 39.24 43.53
N SER A 40 -10.74 39.82 44.13
CA SER A 40 -12.13 39.72 43.62
C SER A 40 -13.01 40.95 43.85
N LEU A 41 -13.80 41.34 42.83
CA LEU A 41 -15.12 42.03 42.90
C LEU A 41 -15.15 43.48 43.48
N PRO A 42 -16.21 44.32 43.26
CA PRO A 42 -17.62 44.00 42.99
C PRO A 42 -18.36 44.76 41.84
N LEU A 43 -19.66 44.48 41.73
CA LEU A 43 -20.66 45.06 40.82
C LEU A 43 -21.18 46.45 41.27
N PRO A 44 -21.87 47.19 40.38
CA PRO A 44 -23.30 47.47 40.62
C PRO A 44 -24.21 47.19 39.40
N ALA A 45 -25.50 47.57 39.48
CA ALA A 45 -26.61 46.96 38.72
C ALA A 45 -27.31 47.86 37.66
N ALA A 46 -28.44 47.34 37.12
CA ALA A 46 -29.30 47.79 36.01
C ALA A 46 -29.87 49.25 36.11
N VAL A 47 -30.61 49.85 35.16
CA VAL A 47 -31.84 49.39 34.43
C VAL A 47 -31.98 50.06 33.00
N PRO A 48 -33.11 50.03 32.22
CA PRO A 48 -33.10 50.07 30.73
C PRO A 48 -33.83 51.35 30.18
N PRO A 49 -34.57 51.41 29.02
CA PRO A 49 -34.70 50.54 27.82
C PRO A 49 -34.67 51.29 26.46
N SER A 50 -34.79 50.58 25.32
CA SER A 50 -35.77 50.93 24.25
C SER A 50 -35.89 49.93 23.07
N SER A 51 -37.12 49.88 22.54
CA SER A 51 -37.70 49.26 21.34
C SER A 51 -36.83 48.80 20.15
N GLY A 52 -37.08 47.58 19.64
CA GLY A 52 -36.62 47.12 18.31
C GLY A 52 -37.35 45.85 17.80
N ARG A 53 -38.04 45.97 16.66
CA ARG A 53 -38.81 44.97 15.86
C ARG A 53 -38.80 43.48 16.25
N ARG A 54 -40.00 42.86 16.26
CA ARG A 54 -40.21 41.40 16.18
C ARG A 54 -39.98 40.88 14.75
N ILE A 55 -39.46 39.65 14.64
CA ILE A 55 -39.48 38.83 13.42
C ILE A 55 -40.07 37.45 13.80
N PRO A 56 -41.01 36.86 13.04
CA PRO A 56 -41.56 35.55 13.36
C PRO A 56 -40.58 34.42 12.96
N PRO A 57 -40.50 33.31 13.72
CA PRO A 57 -39.74 32.14 13.31
C PRO A 57 -40.43 31.42 12.14
N LEU A 58 -39.65 31.04 11.13
CA LEU A 58 -40.13 30.18 10.04
C LEU A 58 -40.42 28.78 10.57
N ARG A 59 -41.65 28.29 10.37
CA ARG A 59 -42.08 26.96 10.80
C ARG A 59 -41.75 25.93 9.72
N CYS A 60 -40.59 25.30 9.83
CA CYS A 60 -40.22 24.17 8.97
C CYS A 60 -41.15 22.97 9.23
N SER A 61 -42.06 22.69 8.31
CA SER A 61 -42.87 21.47 8.32
C SER A 61 -42.02 20.29 7.85
N SER A 62 -41.63 19.40 8.76
CA SER A 62 -40.94 18.16 8.43
C SER A 62 -41.89 17.19 7.73
N SER A 63 -41.81 17.13 6.40
CA SER A 63 -42.44 16.08 5.59
C SER A 63 -41.84 14.72 5.96
N SER A 64 -42.64 13.83 6.53
CA SER A 64 -42.23 12.46 6.84
C SER A 64 -42.01 11.66 5.55
N SER A 65 -40.76 11.58 5.09
CA SER A 65 -40.37 10.67 4.01
C SER A 65 -40.54 9.22 4.45
N SER A 66 -40.96 8.38 3.52
CA SER A 66 -41.19 6.95 3.71
C SER A 66 -39.94 6.21 4.17
N GLN A 67 -40.11 5.23 5.06
CA GLN A 67 -39.07 4.23 5.36
C GLN A 67 -38.82 3.34 4.13
N GLY A 68 -37.94 3.78 3.25
CA GLY A 68 -37.01 2.86 2.62
C GLY A 68 -35.94 2.48 3.65
N SER A 69 -35.46 1.24 3.62
CA SER A 69 -34.24 0.88 4.34
C SER A 69 -33.09 1.74 3.79
N ALA A 70 -32.59 2.67 4.59
CA ALA A 70 -31.44 3.47 4.19
C ALA A 70 -30.27 2.53 3.88
N SER A 71 -29.71 2.62 2.68
CA SER A 71 -28.49 1.89 2.33
C SER A 71 -27.44 2.18 3.40
N PRO A 72 -26.67 1.18 3.87
CA PRO A 72 -25.64 1.43 4.87
C PRO A 72 -24.75 2.60 4.47
N ASP A 73 -24.45 3.47 5.44
CA ASP A 73 -23.65 4.67 5.22
C ASP A 73 -22.18 4.34 4.92
N ILE A 74 -21.81 3.06 5.00
CA ILE A 74 -20.46 2.53 4.78
C ILE A 74 -20.33 1.92 3.37
N ALA A 75 -19.14 2.05 2.78
CA ALA A 75 -18.71 1.31 1.59
C ALA A 75 -17.40 0.56 1.85
N VAL A 76 -17.08 -0.45 1.03
CA VAL A 76 -15.87 -1.27 1.15
C VAL A 76 -14.98 -1.15 -0.08
N LEU A 77 -13.70 -0.87 0.14
CA LEU A 77 -12.67 -0.77 -0.90
C LEU A 77 -11.70 -1.94 -0.73
N LEU A 78 -11.45 -2.72 -1.78
CA LEU A 78 -10.62 -3.92 -1.74
C LEU A 78 -9.32 -3.73 -2.53
N GLU A 79 -8.18 -3.99 -1.90
CA GLU A 79 -6.94 -4.28 -2.63
C GLU A 79 -7.09 -5.59 -3.44
N VAL A 80 -6.37 -5.72 -4.56
CA VAL A 80 -6.29 -7.01 -5.28
C VAL A 80 -5.18 -7.90 -4.70
N GLU A 81 -3.99 -7.33 -4.51
CA GLU A 81 -2.82 -8.07 -3.98
C GLU A 81 -2.96 -8.33 -2.47
N GLY A 82 -2.84 -9.59 -2.05
CA GLY A 82 -2.95 -10.00 -0.64
C GLY A 82 -4.38 -10.13 -0.11
N VAL A 83 -5.35 -9.45 -0.72
CA VAL A 83 -6.76 -9.44 -0.30
C VAL A 83 -7.63 -10.33 -1.19
N LEU A 84 -7.73 -10.07 -2.50
CA LEU A 84 -8.45 -10.97 -3.41
C LEU A 84 -7.68 -12.26 -3.67
N ALA A 85 -6.37 -12.17 -3.92
CA ALA A 85 -5.48 -13.32 -4.12
C ALA A 85 -4.18 -13.15 -3.31
N ASP A 86 -3.58 -14.24 -2.81
CA ASP A 86 -2.33 -14.16 -2.03
C ASP A 86 -1.09 -14.10 -2.94
N VAL A 87 -1.01 -13.00 -3.69
CA VAL A 87 0.05 -12.71 -4.68
C VAL A 87 1.43 -12.67 -4.00
N TYR A 88 1.51 -12.27 -2.74
CA TYR A 88 2.78 -12.20 -1.99
C TYR A 88 3.32 -13.58 -1.61
N ARG A 89 2.47 -14.53 -1.20
CA ARG A 89 2.88 -15.89 -0.84
C ARG A 89 3.06 -16.81 -2.05
N PHE A 90 2.10 -16.81 -2.99
CA PHE A 90 2.06 -17.78 -4.09
C PHE A 90 2.56 -17.19 -5.42
N GLY A 91 2.29 -15.92 -5.71
CA GLY A 91 2.68 -15.29 -6.98
C GLY A 91 4.17 -14.92 -7.04
N ASN A 92 4.54 -13.84 -6.35
CA ASN A 92 5.82 -13.14 -6.52
C ASN A 92 7.05 -14.05 -6.42
N ARG A 93 7.14 -14.89 -5.38
CA ARG A 93 8.30 -15.79 -5.19
C ARG A 93 8.44 -16.82 -6.31
N GLN A 94 7.32 -17.36 -6.82
CA GLN A 94 7.36 -18.30 -7.94
C GLN A 94 7.73 -17.58 -9.24
N ALA A 95 7.22 -16.37 -9.44
CA ALA A 95 7.54 -15.52 -10.59
C ALA A 95 9.02 -15.12 -10.66
N PHE A 96 9.67 -14.85 -9.52
CA PHE A 96 11.13 -14.68 -9.46
C PHE A 96 11.87 -15.96 -9.88
N ASN A 97 11.46 -17.13 -9.39
CA ASN A 97 12.12 -18.39 -9.73
C ASN A 97 11.99 -18.76 -11.21
N VAL A 98 10.84 -18.50 -11.83
CA VAL A 98 10.66 -18.65 -13.30
C VAL A 98 11.48 -17.60 -14.05
N ALA A 99 11.56 -16.36 -13.59
CA ALA A 99 12.40 -15.33 -14.20
C ALA A 99 13.89 -15.70 -14.18
N PHE A 100 14.37 -16.30 -13.08
CA PHE A 100 15.73 -16.81 -12.99
C PHE A 100 15.97 -17.95 -13.99
N GLN A 101 15.05 -18.92 -14.10
CA GLN A 101 15.13 -20.02 -15.07
C GLN A 101 15.11 -19.52 -16.52
N ASN A 102 14.20 -18.61 -16.87
CA ASN A 102 14.10 -18.01 -18.21
C ASN A 102 15.37 -17.22 -18.62
N LEU A 103 16.16 -16.76 -17.64
CA LEU A 103 17.42 -16.03 -17.85
C LEU A 103 18.67 -16.92 -17.69
N GLY A 104 18.52 -18.25 -17.55
CA GLY A 104 19.63 -19.19 -17.39
C GLY A 104 20.38 -19.05 -16.05
N LEU A 105 19.72 -18.49 -15.03
CA LEU A 105 20.28 -18.25 -13.70
C LEU A 105 19.99 -19.45 -12.78
N ASP A 106 20.35 -20.67 -13.20
CA ASP A 106 19.95 -21.94 -12.53
C ASP A 106 20.35 -22.03 -11.05
N CYS A 107 21.40 -21.31 -10.64
CA CYS A 107 21.85 -21.22 -9.25
C CYS A 107 20.96 -20.29 -8.37
N ALA A 108 20.07 -19.51 -8.97
CA ALA A 108 19.16 -18.59 -8.28
C ALA A 108 17.78 -19.21 -8.11
N ASN A 109 17.49 -19.72 -6.91
CA ASN A 109 16.19 -20.25 -6.53
C ASN A 109 15.83 -19.75 -5.12
N TRP A 110 14.78 -18.94 -5.02
CA TRP A 110 14.29 -18.40 -3.76
C TRP A 110 13.27 -19.34 -3.13
N THR A 111 13.73 -20.09 -2.13
CA THR A 111 12.89 -20.81 -1.17
C THR A 111 12.13 -19.82 -0.28
N GLU A 112 11.04 -20.26 0.37
CA GLU A 112 10.24 -19.38 1.24
C GLU A 112 11.07 -18.67 2.34
N PRO A 113 12.02 -19.33 3.05
CA PRO A 113 12.89 -18.64 4.02
C PRO A 113 13.84 -17.61 3.38
N ILE A 114 14.38 -17.87 2.18
CA ILE A 114 15.25 -16.92 1.47
C ILE A 114 14.45 -15.69 1.05
N TYR A 115 13.28 -15.91 0.44
CA TYR A 115 12.39 -14.84 0.01
C TYR A 115 11.93 -13.97 1.19
N ALA A 116 11.49 -14.58 2.29
CA ALA A 116 11.09 -13.86 3.50
C ALA A 116 12.25 -13.07 4.13
N ASP A 117 13.48 -13.56 4.08
CA ASP A 117 14.66 -12.83 4.56
C ASP A 117 15.01 -11.63 3.67
N LEU A 118 14.92 -11.79 2.35
CA LEU A 118 15.13 -10.71 1.38
C LEU A 118 14.05 -9.62 1.50
N VAL A 119 12.77 -10.00 1.50
CA VAL A 119 11.63 -9.06 1.70
C VAL A 119 11.83 -8.25 2.98
N ARG A 120 12.16 -8.90 4.11
CA ARG A 120 12.36 -8.21 5.39
C ARG A 120 13.55 -7.23 5.37
N LYS A 121 14.65 -7.58 4.69
CA LYS A 121 15.88 -6.76 4.63
C LYS A 121 15.82 -5.62 3.60
N ALA A 122 14.92 -5.73 2.63
CA ALA A 122 14.65 -4.73 1.61
C ALA A 122 13.40 -3.90 1.89
N SER A 123 12.68 -4.14 2.99
CA SER A 123 11.32 -3.60 3.22
C SER A 123 10.33 -3.91 2.08
N GLY A 124 10.54 -5.03 1.39
CA GLY A 124 9.78 -5.45 0.22
C GLY A 124 10.10 -4.68 -1.06
N ASP A 125 11.21 -3.94 -1.14
CA ASP A 125 11.70 -3.35 -2.38
C ASP A 125 12.39 -4.39 -3.27
N GLU A 126 11.89 -4.60 -4.49
CA GLU A 126 12.31 -5.74 -5.31
C GLU A 126 13.69 -5.55 -5.98
N GLU A 127 14.09 -4.32 -6.32
CA GLU A 127 15.44 -4.04 -6.84
C GLU A 127 16.49 -4.26 -5.74
N ARG A 128 16.22 -3.78 -4.51
CA ARG A 128 17.04 -4.00 -3.32
C ARG A 128 17.10 -5.46 -2.91
N MET A 129 16.04 -6.25 -3.10
CA MET A 129 16.08 -7.72 -2.91
C MET A 129 17.07 -8.38 -3.87
N LEU A 130 17.04 -8.02 -5.15
CA LEU A 130 17.97 -8.53 -6.16
C LEU A 130 19.42 -8.09 -5.86
N LEU A 131 19.64 -6.82 -5.51
CA LEU A 131 20.95 -6.29 -5.10
C LEU A 131 21.50 -7.04 -3.87
N LEU A 132 20.71 -7.22 -2.82
CA LEU A 132 21.12 -7.94 -1.60
C LEU A 132 21.44 -9.41 -1.88
N PHE A 133 20.73 -10.04 -2.82
CA PHE A 133 20.96 -11.41 -3.23
C PHE A 133 22.26 -11.56 -4.02
N PHE A 134 22.42 -10.87 -5.16
CA PHE A 134 23.60 -11.02 -6.02
C PHE A 134 24.88 -10.44 -5.40
N ASN A 135 24.81 -9.42 -4.54
CA ASN A 135 25.97 -8.99 -3.75
C ASN A 135 26.43 -10.04 -2.72
N ARG A 136 25.56 -10.99 -2.33
CA ARG A 136 25.88 -12.05 -1.35
C ARG A 136 26.29 -13.37 -2.01
N ILE A 137 25.63 -13.79 -3.08
CA ILE A 137 25.90 -15.06 -3.78
C ILE A 137 26.91 -14.93 -4.93
N GLY A 138 27.21 -13.70 -5.37
CA GLY A 138 27.95 -13.41 -6.59
C GLY A 138 27.03 -12.98 -7.73
N TRP A 139 27.53 -12.07 -8.58
CA TRP A 139 26.87 -11.66 -9.82
C TRP A 139 27.24 -12.63 -10.95
N PRO A 140 26.42 -12.77 -12.02
CA PRO A 140 26.79 -13.58 -13.18
C PRO A 140 28.13 -13.15 -13.79
N THR A 141 29.03 -14.09 -14.05
CA THR A 141 30.42 -13.80 -14.47
C THR A 141 30.50 -13.09 -15.83
N SER A 142 29.46 -13.20 -16.65
CA SER A 142 29.32 -12.53 -17.95
C SER A 142 28.78 -11.10 -17.87
N LEU A 143 28.39 -10.60 -16.70
CA LEU A 143 27.73 -9.30 -16.53
C LEU A 143 28.73 -8.17 -16.18
N PRO A 144 28.90 -7.14 -17.04
CA PRO A 144 29.69 -5.96 -16.73
C PRO A 144 29.16 -5.18 -15.53
N THR A 145 30.04 -4.54 -14.76
CA THR A 145 29.65 -3.82 -13.53
C THR A 145 28.72 -2.62 -13.82
N ASN A 146 28.87 -1.99 -14.99
CA ASN A 146 28.01 -0.92 -15.49
C ASN A 146 26.63 -1.38 -16.00
N GLU A 147 26.38 -2.68 -16.12
CA GLU A 147 25.11 -3.23 -16.66
C GLU A 147 24.19 -3.82 -15.58
N LYS A 148 24.62 -3.78 -14.30
CA LYS A 148 23.88 -4.34 -13.17
C LYS A 148 22.44 -3.83 -13.03
N GLU A 149 22.22 -2.55 -13.29
CA GLU A 149 20.89 -1.92 -13.27
C GLU A 149 20.00 -2.44 -14.42
N SER A 150 20.55 -2.51 -15.63
CA SER A 150 19.88 -3.07 -16.81
C SER A 150 19.49 -4.54 -16.60
N PHE A 151 20.39 -5.32 -15.99
CA PHE A 151 20.14 -6.70 -15.60
C PHE A 151 19.01 -6.84 -14.56
N ILE A 152 19.01 -6.02 -13.51
CA ILE A 152 17.91 -5.98 -12.52
C ILE A 152 16.57 -5.68 -13.21
N LYS A 153 16.52 -4.67 -14.06
CA LYS A 153 15.32 -4.30 -14.84
C LYS A 153 14.91 -5.41 -15.83
N GLY A 154 15.86 -6.20 -16.31
CA GLY A 154 15.62 -7.44 -17.07
C GLY A 154 14.94 -8.52 -16.23
N VAL A 155 15.47 -8.82 -15.04
CA VAL A 155 14.89 -9.80 -14.09
C VAL A 155 13.47 -9.40 -13.69
N LEU A 156 13.24 -8.13 -13.32
CA LEU A 156 11.91 -7.65 -12.92
C LEU A 156 10.91 -7.70 -14.08
N ARG A 157 11.33 -7.38 -15.31
CA ARG A 157 10.49 -7.53 -16.50
C ARG A 157 10.08 -8.99 -16.75
N GLU A 158 11.00 -9.94 -16.57
CA GLU A 158 10.71 -11.36 -16.77
C GLU A 158 9.84 -11.93 -15.65
N LYS A 159 10.07 -11.48 -14.40
CA LYS A 159 9.23 -11.77 -13.23
C LYS A 159 7.81 -11.24 -13.43
N LEU A 160 7.64 -10.06 -14.02
CA LEU A 160 6.31 -9.52 -14.33
C LEU A 160 5.56 -10.40 -15.33
N LYS A 161 6.20 -10.84 -16.43
CA LYS A 161 5.59 -11.79 -17.38
C LYS A 161 5.17 -13.10 -16.71
N ALA A 162 6.06 -13.70 -15.91
CA ALA A 162 5.77 -14.94 -15.20
C ALA A 162 4.57 -14.77 -14.25
N LEU A 163 4.44 -13.61 -13.60
CA LEU A 163 3.32 -13.30 -12.73
C LEU A 163 2.02 -13.00 -13.49
N GLU A 164 2.07 -12.36 -14.67
CA GLU A 164 0.92 -12.24 -15.57
C GLU A 164 0.36 -13.65 -15.91
N VAL A 165 1.24 -14.60 -16.28
CA VAL A 165 0.86 -15.99 -16.57
C VAL A 165 0.28 -16.70 -15.34
N PHE A 166 0.91 -16.60 -14.17
CA PHE A 166 0.37 -17.21 -12.95
C PHE A 166 -0.98 -16.62 -12.55
N SER A 167 -1.19 -15.32 -12.78
CA SER A 167 -2.44 -14.62 -12.44
C SER A 167 -3.60 -15.03 -13.35
N ALA A 168 -3.35 -15.36 -14.62
CA ALA A 168 -4.34 -15.94 -15.51
C ALA A 168 -4.65 -17.43 -15.22
N SER A 169 -3.76 -18.15 -14.53
CA SER A 169 -3.90 -19.59 -14.25
C SER A 169 -4.53 -19.90 -12.87
N ASP A 170 -4.96 -21.14 -12.66
CA ASP A 170 -5.43 -21.65 -11.36
C ASP A 170 -4.31 -21.72 -10.29
N SER A 171 -3.05 -21.49 -10.66
CA SER A 171 -1.90 -21.45 -9.73
C SER A 171 -1.98 -20.31 -8.71
N LEU A 172 -2.83 -19.30 -8.97
CA LEU A 172 -3.09 -18.16 -8.09
C LEU A 172 -4.61 -17.98 -7.91
N PRO A 173 -5.27 -18.81 -7.09
CA PRO A 173 -6.71 -18.75 -6.86
C PRO A 173 -7.11 -17.54 -6.00
N LEU A 174 -8.40 -17.23 -5.99
CA LEU A 174 -8.98 -16.30 -5.03
C LEU A 174 -8.81 -16.84 -3.60
N ARG A 175 -8.65 -15.94 -2.62
CA ARG A 175 -8.51 -16.31 -1.22
C ARG A 175 -9.85 -16.81 -0.66
N PRO A 176 -9.87 -17.90 0.12
CA PRO A 176 -11.11 -18.46 0.67
C PRO A 176 -11.96 -17.42 1.40
N GLY A 177 -13.25 -17.36 1.05
CA GLY A 177 -14.22 -16.43 1.62
C GLY A 177 -14.32 -15.05 0.96
N VAL A 178 -13.42 -14.68 0.03
CA VAL A 178 -13.49 -13.40 -0.69
C VAL A 178 -14.79 -13.25 -1.49
N GLU A 179 -15.16 -14.28 -2.24
CA GLU A 179 -16.43 -14.31 -3.00
C GLU A 179 -17.63 -14.12 -2.08
N LYS A 180 -17.73 -14.93 -1.01
CA LYS A 180 -18.81 -14.85 -0.03
C LYS A 180 -18.87 -13.47 0.63
N PHE A 181 -17.73 -12.87 0.97
CA PHE A 181 -17.68 -11.53 1.56
C PHE A 181 -18.23 -10.46 0.60
N ILE A 182 -17.92 -10.55 -0.70
CA ILE A 182 -18.47 -9.65 -1.72
C ILE A 182 -19.97 -9.89 -1.88
N ASP A 183 -20.41 -11.16 -1.93
CA ASP A 183 -21.84 -11.50 -2.03
C ASP A 183 -22.63 -11.02 -0.80
N ASP A 184 -22.13 -11.27 0.41
CA ASP A 184 -22.73 -10.80 1.68
C ASP A 184 -22.86 -9.26 1.68
N ALA A 185 -21.80 -8.53 1.30
CA ALA A 185 -21.79 -7.08 1.25
C ALA A 185 -22.80 -6.52 0.23
N LEU A 186 -22.85 -7.09 -0.99
CA LEU A 186 -23.80 -6.69 -2.03
C LEU A 186 -25.26 -6.98 -1.64
N ASN A 187 -25.51 -8.09 -0.94
CA ASN A 187 -26.85 -8.44 -0.45
C ASN A 187 -27.35 -7.49 0.66
N GLU A 188 -26.45 -6.98 1.52
CA GLU A 188 -26.74 -5.94 2.52
C GLU A 188 -26.76 -4.51 1.94
N GLY A 189 -26.57 -4.37 0.62
CA GLY A 189 -26.57 -3.07 -0.07
C GLY A 189 -25.35 -2.19 0.24
N VAL A 190 -24.24 -2.78 0.70
CA VAL A 190 -22.95 -2.12 0.91
C VAL A 190 -22.24 -1.97 -0.44
N PRO A 191 -21.91 -0.76 -0.90
CA PRO A 191 -21.14 -0.57 -2.14
C PRO A 191 -19.74 -1.17 -2.01
N VAL A 192 -19.29 -1.88 -3.05
CA VAL A 192 -17.95 -2.49 -3.11
C VAL A 192 -17.16 -1.94 -4.30
N ALA A 193 -15.93 -1.51 -4.05
CA ALA A 193 -14.94 -1.16 -5.07
C ALA A 193 -13.69 -2.04 -4.98
N ILE A 194 -13.06 -2.35 -6.11
CA ILE A 194 -11.77 -3.03 -6.22
C ILE A 194 -10.75 -2.07 -6.83
N LEU A 195 -9.59 -1.93 -6.19
CA LEU A 195 -8.57 -0.94 -6.55
C LEU A 195 -7.38 -1.62 -7.26
N THR A 196 -7.15 -1.31 -8.53
CA THR A 196 -6.20 -2.08 -9.37
C THR A 196 -4.88 -1.38 -9.67
N THR A 197 -4.82 -0.06 -9.49
CA THR A 197 -3.73 0.84 -9.91
C THR A 197 -2.44 0.74 -9.10
N TYR A 198 -2.54 0.43 -7.80
CA TYR A 198 -1.40 0.49 -6.88
C TYR A 198 -0.86 -0.87 -6.41
N GLY A 199 -1.35 -1.96 -7.00
CA GLY A 199 -0.62 -3.23 -6.96
C GLY A 199 0.73 -3.09 -7.67
N ARG A 200 1.83 -3.52 -7.03
CA ARG A 200 3.18 -3.37 -7.61
C ARG A 200 3.40 -4.22 -8.86
N ASN A 201 2.49 -5.15 -9.15
CA ASN A 201 2.55 -6.04 -10.30
C ASN A 201 1.65 -5.60 -11.46
N GLY A 202 1.15 -4.36 -11.43
CA GLY A 202 0.45 -3.71 -12.54
C GLY A 202 -0.95 -4.26 -12.82
N GLU A 203 -1.73 -3.49 -13.58
CA GLU A 203 -3.17 -3.75 -13.73
C GLU A 203 -3.53 -5.06 -14.42
N LYS A 204 -2.66 -5.62 -15.26
CA LYS A 204 -2.95 -6.90 -15.93
C LYS A 204 -3.07 -8.04 -14.92
N THR A 205 -2.10 -8.12 -14.00
CA THR A 205 -2.12 -9.01 -12.83
C THR A 205 -3.43 -8.84 -12.08
N SER A 206 -3.80 -7.59 -11.76
CA SER A 206 -5.03 -7.25 -11.07
C SER A 206 -6.29 -7.70 -11.83
N ARG A 207 -6.36 -7.45 -13.14
CA ARG A 207 -7.49 -7.74 -14.03
C ARG A 207 -7.73 -9.25 -14.16
N SER A 208 -6.69 -10.05 -14.36
CA SER A 208 -6.81 -11.52 -14.42
C SER A 208 -7.13 -12.18 -13.07
N ILE A 209 -6.93 -11.49 -11.95
CA ILE A 209 -7.45 -11.93 -10.64
C ILE A 209 -8.94 -11.58 -10.51
N ILE A 210 -9.36 -10.39 -10.97
CA ILE A 210 -10.76 -9.93 -10.94
C ILE A 210 -11.65 -10.77 -11.86
N GLU A 211 -11.15 -11.19 -13.03
CA GLU A 211 -11.86 -12.07 -13.96
C GLU A 211 -12.37 -13.36 -13.30
N LYS A 212 -11.69 -13.84 -12.24
CA LYS A 212 -12.07 -15.05 -11.47
C LYS A 212 -13.26 -14.84 -10.54
N LEU A 213 -13.67 -13.60 -10.25
CA LEU A 213 -14.88 -13.31 -9.46
C LEU A 213 -16.17 -13.62 -10.22
N GLY A 214 -16.09 -13.78 -11.54
CA GLY A 214 -17.21 -14.01 -12.44
C GLY A 214 -17.96 -12.72 -12.82
N GLN A 215 -18.41 -12.66 -14.08
CA GLN A 215 -19.08 -11.49 -14.67
C GLN A 215 -20.24 -10.95 -13.81
N GLU A 216 -20.99 -11.83 -13.14
CA GLU A 216 -22.09 -11.45 -12.25
C GLU A 216 -21.70 -10.62 -11.03
N ARG A 217 -20.48 -10.76 -10.50
CA ARG A 217 -19.97 -9.90 -9.42
C ARG A 217 -19.32 -8.67 -10.00
N THR A 218 -18.52 -8.85 -11.05
CA THR A 218 -17.81 -7.77 -11.77
C THR A 218 -18.77 -6.70 -12.31
N ALA A 219 -20.00 -7.05 -12.68
CA ALA A 219 -21.04 -6.11 -13.10
C ALA A 219 -21.76 -5.36 -11.94
N LYS A 220 -21.52 -5.74 -10.67
CA LYS A 220 -22.16 -5.18 -9.46
C LYS A 220 -21.18 -4.39 -8.58
N ILE A 221 -19.89 -4.33 -8.94
CA ILE A 221 -18.81 -3.71 -8.17
C ILE A 221 -18.04 -2.70 -9.01
N HIS A 222 -17.49 -1.67 -8.38
CA HIS A 222 -16.70 -0.65 -9.08
C HIS A 222 -15.26 -1.12 -9.24
N ILE A 223 -14.75 -1.24 -10.47
CA ILE A 223 -13.31 -1.44 -10.72
C ILE A 223 -12.66 -0.06 -10.86
N ILE A 224 -11.66 0.22 -10.04
CA ILE A 224 -10.93 1.50 -10.05
C ILE A 224 -9.54 1.26 -10.64
N GLY A 225 -9.47 1.39 -11.97
CA GLY A 225 -8.24 1.39 -12.76
C GLY A 225 -7.69 2.78 -13.01
N LYS A 226 -6.59 2.86 -13.77
CA LYS A 226 -5.87 4.10 -14.08
C LYS A 226 -6.80 5.14 -14.69
N GLU A 227 -7.64 4.70 -15.64
CA GLU A 227 -8.62 5.52 -16.30
C GLU A 227 -9.66 6.10 -15.32
N GLU A 228 -10.16 5.32 -14.37
CA GLU A 228 -11.13 5.78 -13.36
C GLU A 228 -10.47 6.75 -12.38
N VAL A 229 -9.22 6.49 -11.99
CA VAL A 229 -8.44 7.41 -11.17
C VAL A 229 -8.24 8.74 -11.91
N GLU A 230 -7.86 8.74 -13.18
CA GLU A 230 -7.67 9.94 -14.01
C GLU A 230 -8.98 10.70 -14.27
N LYS A 231 -10.10 10.00 -14.38
CA LYS A 231 -11.45 10.59 -14.55
C LYS A 231 -12.03 11.17 -13.26
N SER A 232 -11.60 10.70 -12.07
CA SER A 232 -12.12 11.20 -10.78
C SER A 232 -11.80 12.67 -10.53
N LEU A 233 -12.64 13.39 -9.78
CA LEU A 233 -12.45 14.81 -9.45
C LEU A 233 -11.11 15.06 -8.74
N TYR A 234 -10.73 14.17 -7.81
CA TYR A 234 -9.44 14.30 -7.12
C TYR A 234 -8.24 13.92 -8.01
N GLY A 235 -8.41 12.97 -8.93
CA GLY A 235 -7.39 12.63 -9.93
C GLY A 235 -7.15 13.75 -10.92
N GLN A 236 -8.21 14.34 -11.49
CA GLN A 236 -8.11 15.51 -12.36
C GLN A 236 -7.35 16.66 -11.68
N LEU A 237 -7.61 16.91 -10.40
CA LEU A 237 -6.98 17.97 -9.59
C LEU A 237 -5.49 17.71 -9.31
N VAL A 238 -5.08 16.47 -9.06
CA VAL A 238 -3.70 16.12 -8.66
C VAL A 238 -2.81 15.74 -9.84
N LEU A 239 -3.37 15.07 -10.86
CA LEU A 239 -2.63 14.60 -12.04
C LEU A 239 -2.62 15.65 -13.17
N GLY A 240 -3.54 16.61 -13.14
CA GLY A 240 -3.59 17.72 -14.10
C GLY A 240 -3.97 17.28 -15.52
N GLU A 241 -4.88 16.32 -15.66
CA GLU A 241 -5.37 15.84 -16.97
C GLU A 241 -6.82 16.25 -17.28
N GLY A 242 -7.56 16.78 -16.28
CA GLY A 242 -8.96 17.22 -16.45
C GLY A 242 -9.16 18.53 -17.22
N VAL A 243 -8.08 19.26 -17.53
CA VAL A 243 -8.08 20.47 -18.37
C VAL A 243 -7.04 20.29 -19.46
N ALA A 244 -7.35 20.72 -20.69
CA ALA A 244 -6.43 20.61 -21.82
C ALA A 244 -5.15 21.42 -21.52
N SER A 245 -4.02 20.72 -21.36
CA SER A 245 -2.83 21.27 -20.72
C SER A 245 -2.37 22.57 -21.38
N SER A 246 -2.46 23.68 -20.65
CA SER A 246 -1.89 24.96 -21.07
C SER A 246 -0.36 24.84 -21.20
N LEU A 247 0.25 25.75 -21.98
CA LEU A 247 1.71 25.80 -22.09
C LEU A 247 2.36 26.02 -20.71
N ASP A 248 1.70 26.79 -19.85
CA ASP A 248 2.13 27.06 -18.49
C ASP A 248 2.10 25.81 -17.60
N GLU A 249 1.12 24.92 -17.75
CA GLU A 249 1.12 23.62 -17.03
C GLU A 249 2.23 22.67 -17.50
N GLN A 250 2.58 22.69 -18.79
CA GLN A 250 3.71 21.91 -19.29
C GLN A 250 5.04 22.45 -18.75
N LEU A 251 5.17 23.78 -18.67
CA LEU A 251 6.29 24.45 -18.01
C LEU A 251 6.35 24.14 -16.50
N VAL A 252 5.20 24.12 -15.80
CA VAL A 252 5.14 23.73 -14.38
C VAL A 252 5.54 22.27 -14.17
N ARG A 253 5.07 21.34 -15.01
CA ARG A 253 5.46 19.92 -14.93
C ARG A 253 6.96 19.70 -15.16
N GLU A 254 7.55 20.31 -16.20
CA GLU A 254 8.99 20.21 -16.43
C GLU A 254 9.81 20.95 -15.36
N ALA A 255 9.32 22.08 -14.81
CA ALA A 255 9.97 22.78 -13.71
C ALA A 255 9.95 21.97 -12.39
N GLN A 256 8.83 21.32 -12.07
CA GLN A 256 8.71 20.41 -10.93
C GLN A 256 9.66 19.21 -11.09
N LYS A 257 9.66 18.58 -12.26
CA LYS A 257 10.55 17.47 -12.63
C LYS A 257 12.03 17.86 -12.54
N ALA A 258 12.42 19.03 -13.03
CA ALA A 258 13.79 19.55 -12.92
C ALA A 258 14.17 19.85 -11.46
N ALA A 259 13.30 20.48 -10.68
CA ALA A 259 13.51 20.72 -9.25
C ALA A 259 13.59 19.41 -8.45
N SER A 260 12.83 18.38 -8.83
CA SER A 260 12.86 17.05 -8.22
C SER A 260 14.16 16.30 -8.54
N ALA A 261 14.65 16.38 -9.77
CA ALA A 261 15.95 15.83 -10.16
C ALA A 261 17.10 16.51 -9.41
N GLU A 262 17.06 17.84 -9.25
CA GLU A 262 18.05 18.59 -8.48
C GLU A 262 18.00 18.26 -6.98
N LYS A 263 16.79 18.15 -6.41
CA LYS A 263 16.58 17.69 -5.03
C LYS A 263 17.13 16.29 -4.80
N GLN A 264 16.95 15.38 -5.76
CA GLN A 264 17.49 14.02 -5.70
C GLN A 264 19.02 14.02 -5.83
N ARG A 265 19.61 14.84 -6.71
CA ARG A 265 21.07 15.04 -6.82
C ARG A 265 21.70 15.49 -5.49
N ILE A 266 21.10 16.50 -4.84
CA ILE A 266 21.54 16.99 -3.52
C ILE A 266 21.36 15.90 -2.44
N ALA A 267 20.25 15.15 -2.48
CA ALA A 267 20.02 14.05 -1.56
C ALA A 267 21.07 12.93 -1.69
N GLU A 268 21.48 12.59 -2.92
CA GLU A 268 22.52 11.59 -3.20
C GLU A 268 23.92 12.08 -2.77
N GLU A 269 24.24 13.35 -2.96
CA GLU A 269 25.49 13.96 -2.48
C GLU A 269 25.57 13.92 -0.95
N VAL A 270 24.51 14.35 -0.26
CA VAL A 270 24.41 14.30 1.21
C VAL A 270 24.41 12.85 1.72
N ALA A 271 23.73 11.93 1.03
CA ALA A 271 23.73 10.51 1.37
C ALA A 271 25.13 9.89 1.24
N SER A 272 25.87 10.24 0.19
CA SER A 272 27.27 9.82 -0.01
C SER A 272 28.18 10.30 1.12
N ILE A 273 28.08 11.58 1.50
CA ILE A 273 28.82 12.17 2.63
C ILE A 273 28.50 11.44 3.95
N LEU A 274 27.22 11.14 4.19
CA LEU A 274 26.75 10.48 5.42
C LEU A 274 26.84 8.93 5.39
N LYS A 275 27.26 8.34 4.26
CA LYS A 275 27.27 6.88 4.00
C LYS A 275 25.88 6.22 4.16
N LEU A 276 24.84 6.95 3.78
CA LEU A 276 23.46 6.49 3.75
C LEU A 276 23.02 6.14 2.32
N SER A 277 21.89 5.45 2.19
CA SER A 277 21.17 5.27 0.92
C SER A 277 19.82 5.97 1.04
N VAL A 278 19.50 6.91 0.16
CA VAL A 278 18.25 7.68 0.22
C VAL A 278 17.60 7.72 -1.16
N ASP A 279 16.35 7.27 -1.23
CA ASP A 279 15.44 7.48 -2.35
C ASP A 279 14.25 8.29 -1.80
N ILE A 280 14.09 9.52 -2.28
CA ILE A 280 13.04 10.43 -1.81
C ILE A 280 11.81 10.38 -2.73
N ASN A 281 12.00 10.13 -4.03
CA ASN A 281 10.94 10.28 -5.02
C ASN A 281 10.05 9.04 -5.15
N ALA A 282 10.64 7.84 -5.23
CA ALA A 282 9.85 6.63 -5.45
C ALA A 282 8.84 6.39 -4.31
N ALA A 283 9.22 6.74 -3.08
CA ALA A 283 8.36 6.66 -1.90
C ALA A 283 7.27 7.74 -1.84
N SER A 284 7.53 8.96 -2.32
CA SER A 284 6.51 10.04 -2.34
C SER A 284 5.47 9.75 -3.41
N GLU A 285 5.91 9.60 -4.66
CA GLU A 285 5.01 9.43 -5.82
C GLU A 285 4.14 8.17 -5.72
N SER A 286 4.67 7.06 -5.20
CA SER A 286 3.87 5.85 -5.00
C SER A 286 2.81 6.06 -3.93
N SER A 287 3.13 6.78 -2.83
CA SER A 287 2.16 7.10 -1.78
C SER A 287 1.06 8.06 -2.25
N GLU A 288 1.39 9.00 -3.14
CA GLU A 288 0.43 9.90 -3.77
C GLU A 288 -0.50 9.13 -4.73
N LYS A 289 0.04 8.26 -5.59
CA LYS A 289 -0.76 7.41 -6.51
C LYS A 289 -1.76 6.52 -5.76
N ILE A 290 -1.40 6.01 -4.57
CA ILE A 290 -2.34 5.28 -3.69
C ILE A 290 -3.41 6.23 -3.14
N ILE A 291 -3.03 7.38 -2.59
CA ILE A 291 -3.97 8.36 -2.01
C ILE A 291 -5.01 8.85 -3.04
N VAL A 292 -4.58 9.13 -4.27
CA VAL A 292 -5.50 9.52 -5.36
C VAL A 292 -6.45 8.36 -5.68
N THR A 293 -5.96 7.12 -5.71
CA THR A 293 -6.81 5.92 -5.95
C THR A 293 -7.82 5.69 -4.84
N LEU A 294 -7.43 5.82 -3.56
CA LEU A 294 -8.36 5.65 -2.43
C LEU A 294 -9.48 6.70 -2.47
N ARG A 295 -9.16 7.93 -2.85
CA ARG A 295 -10.14 9.02 -3.02
C ARG A 295 -11.04 8.81 -4.23
N ALA A 296 -10.50 8.36 -5.36
CA ALA A 296 -11.29 7.95 -6.51
C ALA A 296 -12.26 6.81 -6.15
N GLY A 297 -11.79 5.78 -5.43
CA GLY A 297 -12.66 4.70 -4.93
C GLY A 297 -13.82 5.21 -4.08
N SER A 298 -13.55 6.15 -3.15
CA SER A 298 -14.56 6.83 -2.33
C SER A 298 -15.59 7.59 -3.18
N GLU A 299 -15.14 8.29 -4.21
CA GLU A 299 -15.96 9.06 -5.15
C GLU A 299 -16.89 8.14 -5.96
N TYR A 300 -16.35 7.06 -6.53
CA TYR A 300 -17.12 6.11 -7.36
C TYR A 300 -18.18 5.32 -6.58
N VAL A 301 -17.96 5.03 -5.29
CA VAL A 301 -18.98 4.41 -4.41
C VAL A 301 -19.97 5.41 -3.80
N GLY A 302 -19.78 6.72 -4.03
CA GLY A 302 -20.65 7.77 -3.50
C GLY A 302 -20.66 7.80 -1.96
N ARG A 303 -19.48 7.77 -1.33
CA ARG A 303 -19.30 7.90 0.12
C ARG A 303 -18.10 8.78 0.46
N ASP A 304 -18.16 9.44 1.62
CA ASP A 304 -17.00 10.13 2.18
C ASP A 304 -15.89 9.16 2.59
N VAL A 305 -14.65 9.65 2.60
CA VAL A 305 -13.43 8.87 2.89
C VAL A 305 -13.49 8.21 4.27
N GLN A 306 -14.14 8.86 5.25
CA GLN A 306 -14.30 8.34 6.62
C GLN A 306 -15.32 7.19 6.70
N ASN A 307 -16.23 7.12 5.73
CA ASN A 307 -17.26 6.09 5.59
C ASN A 307 -16.81 4.92 4.68
N CYS A 308 -15.61 5.00 4.11
CA CYS A 308 -15.02 3.95 3.28
C CYS A 308 -14.10 3.08 4.12
N ILE A 309 -14.32 1.77 4.15
CA ILE A 309 -13.42 0.81 4.80
C ILE A 309 -12.49 0.21 3.74
N LEU A 310 -11.20 0.53 3.82
CA LEU A 310 -10.18 -0.18 3.04
C LEU A 310 -9.92 -1.57 3.64
N VAL A 311 -9.92 -2.60 2.82
CA VAL A 311 -9.37 -3.91 3.14
C VAL A 311 -8.02 -4.03 2.43
N ALA A 312 -6.93 -4.04 3.20
CA ALA A 312 -5.56 -3.94 2.70
C ALA A 312 -4.73 -5.19 3.03
N GLY A 313 -3.96 -5.66 2.04
CA GLY A 313 -2.86 -6.61 2.20
C GLY A 313 -1.49 -5.92 2.19
N SER A 314 -1.40 -4.70 1.67
CA SER A 314 -0.17 -3.92 1.53
C SER A 314 0.05 -2.91 2.66
N GLN A 315 1.28 -2.82 3.17
CA GLN A 315 1.65 -1.79 4.17
C GLN A 315 1.51 -0.36 3.62
N SER A 316 1.68 -0.20 2.30
CA SER A 316 1.55 1.07 1.59
C SER A 316 0.10 1.56 1.52
N GLY A 317 -0.88 0.66 1.32
CA GLY A 317 -2.31 0.96 1.40
C GLY A 317 -2.74 1.38 2.80
N VAL A 318 -2.25 0.69 3.84
CA VAL A 318 -2.48 1.06 5.24
C VAL A 318 -2.00 2.48 5.55
N LEU A 319 -0.76 2.81 5.19
CA LEU A 319 -0.18 4.15 5.43
C LEU A 319 -0.89 5.25 4.61
N ALA A 320 -1.39 4.94 3.42
CA ALA A 320 -2.15 5.88 2.61
C ALA A 320 -3.56 6.13 3.19
N ALA A 321 -4.24 5.08 3.67
CA ALA A 321 -5.55 5.17 4.33
C ALA A 321 -5.47 5.98 5.63
N GLU A 322 -4.46 5.71 6.47
CA GLU A 322 -4.17 6.45 7.71
C GLU A 322 -4.00 7.96 7.43
N ARG A 323 -3.20 8.32 6.42
CA ARG A 323 -2.97 9.72 6.01
C ARG A 323 -4.22 10.49 5.56
N ILE A 324 -5.28 9.80 5.13
CA ILE A 324 -6.54 10.43 4.68
C ILE A 324 -7.71 10.23 5.66
N GLY A 325 -7.49 9.54 6.78
CA GLY A 325 -8.53 9.23 7.76
C GLY A 325 -9.54 8.16 7.30
N MET A 326 -9.13 7.27 6.39
CA MET A 326 -9.94 6.15 5.92
C MET A 326 -9.77 4.95 6.87
N PRO A 327 -10.85 4.42 7.49
CA PRO A 327 -10.80 3.16 8.24
C PRO A 327 -10.17 2.02 7.44
N CYS A 328 -9.33 1.19 8.07
CA CYS A 328 -8.57 0.16 7.38
C CYS A 328 -8.54 -1.17 8.15
N ILE A 329 -8.84 -2.27 7.46
CA ILE A 329 -8.78 -3.65 7.94
C ILE A 329 -7.61 -4.34 7.25
N VAL A 330 -6.59 -4.74 8.02
CA VAL A 330 -5.39 -5.39 7.49
C VAL A 330 -5.57 -6.90 7.41
N VAL A 331 -5.53 -7.44 6.20
CA VAL A 331 -5.62 -8.88 5.93
C VAL A 331 -4.23 -9.44 5.68
N ARG A 332 -3.77 -10.32 6.57
CA ARG A 332 -2.42 -10.88 6.52
C ARG A 332 -2.41 -12.25 5.85
N SER A 333 -1.54 -12.43 4.85
CA SER A 333 -1.09 -13.75 4.38
C SER A 333 -0.50 -14.55 5.54
N ARG A 334 -0.98 -15.77 5.78
CA ARG A 334 -0.38 -16.67 6.79
C ARG A 334 0.88 -17.33 6.22
N PRO A 335 1.93 -17.59 7.03
CA PRO A 335 3.04 -18.46 6.62
C PRO A 335 2.56 -19.89 6.33
N SER A 336 3.21 -20.60 5.41
CA SER A 336 2.80 -21.95 4.99
C SER A 336 2.74 -22.97 6.13
N TRP A 337 3.62 -22.85 7.11
CA TRP A 337 3.71 -23.74 8.26
C TRP A 337 2.56 -23.59 9.27
N MET A 338 1.75 -22.52 9.22
CA MET A 338 0.58 -22.37 10.08
C MET A 338 -0.65 -23.14 9.57
N ASP A 339 -0.74 -23.41 8.27
CA ASP A 339 -1.91 -24.09 7.70
C ASP A 339 -1.91 -25.59 8.04
N LEU A 340 -0.73 -26.19 8.22
CA LEU A 340 -0.55 -27.55 8.74
C LEU A 340 -1.11 -27.72 10.16
N ALA A 341 -1.14 -26.66 10.97
CA ALA A 341 -1.70 -26.66 12.33
C ALA A 341 -3.21 -26.33 12.35
N ALA A 342 -3.84 -26.17 11.19
CA ALA A 342 -5.29 -25.99 11.04
C ALA A 342 -5.97 -27.22 10.38
N GLN A 343 -5.22 -28.30 10.19
CA GLN A 343 -5.66 -29.57 9.57
C GLN A 343 -5.43 -30.78 10.49
N THR A 344 -5.26 -30.51 11.80
CA THR A 344 -5.03 -31.45 12.90
C THR A 344 -5.91 -31.09 14.10
#